data_AF-A0A8C7YAI8-F1
#
_entry.id   AF-A0A8C7YAI8-F1
#
_cell.length_a   1.000
_cell.length_b   1.000
_cell.length_c   1.000
_cell.angle_alpha   90.00
_cell.angle_beta   90.00
_cell.angle_gamma   90.00
#
_symmetry.space_group_name_H-M   'P 1'
#
loop_
_entity.id
_entity.type
_entity.pdbx_description
1 polymer ?
#
loop_
_entity_poly.entity_id
_entity_poly.type
_entity_poly.pdbx_seq_one_letter_code
_entity_poly.pdbx_strand_id
1 'polypeptide(L)'
;MDEQALLGLNPNADAPYRQRAMAYFEQLKESPDAWEVCAKALSQGLYRDDHVKFFCFQVLEHQIKFRHAGLSAAQQQLVRETLMKWLQSQVCSGSAEPAGTLWS
;
A
#
# COMPACT_ATOMS: atom_id res chain seq x y z
N MET A 1 9.23 -3.55 -3.73
CA MET A 1 8.34 -3.15 -4.85
C MET A 1 9.22 -2.68 -5.98
N ASP A 2 8.81 -2.89 -7.24
CA ASP A 2 9.53 -2.37 -8.41
C ASP A 2 9.28 -0.86 -8.54
N GLU A 3 10.31 -0.04 -8.29
CA GLU A 3 10.19 1.42 -8.26
C GLU A 3 9.83 2.02 -9.63
N GLN A 4 10.26 1.39 -10.72
CA GLN A 4 9.95 1.82 -12.08
C GLN A 4 8.47 1.62 -12.42
N ALA A 5 7.87 0.52 -11.94
CA ALA A 5 6.44 0.30 -12.03
C ALA A 5 5.65 1.31 -11.19
N LEU A 6 6.16 1.71 -10.02
CA LEU A 6 5.50 2.71 -9.18
C LEU A 6 5.42 4.09 -9.84
N LEU A 7 6.43 4.49 -10.64
CA LEU A 7 6.38 5.73 -11.42
C LEU A 7 5.16 5.80 -12.34
N GLY A 8 4.75 4.65 -12.90
CA GLY A 8 3.58 4.56 -13.76
C GLY A 8 2.23 4.63 -13.04
N LEU A 9 2.20 4.61 -11.70
CA LEU A 9 0.98 4.83 -10.92
C LEU A 9 0.63 6.31 -10.77
N ASN A 10 1.56 7.21 -11.13
CA ASN A 10 1.28 8.63 -11.16
C ASN A 10 0.33 8.95 -12.35
N PRO A 11 -0.77 9.69 -12.14
CA PRO A 11 -1.70 10.04 -13.22
C PRO A 11 -1.03 10.82 -14.36
N ASN A 12 0.06 11.52 -14.08
CA ASN A 12 0.84 12.27 -15.07
C ASN A 12 1.93 11.44 -15.76
N ALA A 13 2.07 10.14 -15.44
CA ALA A 13 3.09 9.30 -16.05
C ALA A 13 2.78 9.00 -17.52
N ASP A 14 3.82 8.92 -18.36
CA ASP A 14 3.66 8.60 -19.77
C ASP A 14 3.07 7.19 -19.99
N ALA A 15 2.45 7.00 -21.15
CA ALA A 15 1.85 5.74 -21.57
C ALA A 15 2.73 4.48 -21.33
N PRO A 16 4.03 4.45 -21.66
CA PRO A 16 4.88 3.27 -21.41
C PRO A 16 5.06 2.96 -19.92
N TYR A 17 5.15 3.97 -19.06
CA TYR A 17 5.27 3.76 -17.61
C TYR A 17 3.96 3.22 -17.03
N ARG A 18 2.81 3.77 -17.45
CA ARG A 18 1.49 3.27 -17.04
C ARG A 18 1.28 1.81 -17.43
N GLN A 19 1.67 1.44 -18.65
CA GLN A 19 1.56 0.06 -19.13
C GLN A 19 2.45 -0.88 -18.30
N ARG A 20 3.64 -0.44 -17.91
CA ARG A 20 4.52 -1.18 -17.01
C ARG A 20 3.95 -1.34 -15.61
N ALA A 21 3.32 -0.30 -15.06
CA ALA A 21 2.62 -0.37 -13.77
C ALA A 21 1.47 -1.37 -13.80
N MET A 22 0.69 -1.38 -14.88
CA MET A 22 -0.40 -2.35 -15.08
C MET A 22 0.12 -3.79 -15.20
N ALA A 23 1.20 -4.01 -15.95
CA ALA A 23 1.80 -5.35 -16.06
C ALA A 23 2.31 -5.85 -14.70
N TYR A 24 2.95 -4.96 -13.93
CA TYR A 24 3.39 -5.28 -12.57
C TYR A 24 2.20 -5.57 -11.63
N PHE A 25 1.08 -4.86 -11.80
CA PHE A 25 -0.14 -5.12 -11.03
C PHE A 25 -0.71 -6.51 -11.27
N GLU A 26 -0.83 -6.92 -12.53
CA GLU A 26 -1.31 -8.26 -12.86
C GLU A 26 -0.37 -9.34 -12.31
N GLN A 27 0.94 -9.14 -12.40
CA GLN A 27 1.92 -10.05 -11.78
C GLN A 27 1.75 -10.14 -10.26
N LEU A 28 1.48 -9.01 -9.58
CA LEU A 28 1.22 -9.02 -8.14
C LEU A 28 -0.09 -9.77 -7.81
N LYS A 29 -1.13 -9.65 -8.63
CA LYS A 29 -2.39 -10.41 -8.41
C LYS A 29 -2.18 -11.91 -8.54
N GLU A 30 -1.33 -12.34 -9.45
CA GLU A 30 -1.01 -13.76 -9.64
C GLU A 30 -0.10 -14.31 -8.55
N SER A 31 0.72 -13.45 -7.94
CA SER A 31 1.70 -13.82 -6.92
C SER A 31 1.06 -14.12 -5.54
N PRO A 32 1.36 -15.27 -4.92
CA PRO A 32 0.86 -15.60 -3.59
C PRO A 32 1.46 -14.71 -2.49
N ASP A 33 2.62 -14.10 -2.72
CA ASP A 33 3.34 -13.29 -1.72
C ASP A 33 3.14 -11.78 -1.89
N ALA A 34 2.35 -11.35 -2.88
CA ALA A 34 2.13 -9.93 -3.16
C ALA A 34 1.48 -9.16 -1.99
N TRP A 35 0.66 -9.84 -1.20
CA TRP A 35 0.05 -9.24 0.00
C TRP A 35 1.13 -8.81 0.99
N GLU A 36 2.22 -9.57 1.14
CA GLU A 36 3.30 -9.26 2.08
C GLU A 36 4.07 -8.03 1.62
N VAL A 37 4.32 -7.92 0.31
CA VAL A 37 4.98 -6.77 -0.30
C VAL A 37 4.16 -5.49 -0.07
N CYS A 38 2.85 -5.54 -0.31
CA CYS A 38 1.95 -4.41 -0.09
C CYS A 38 1.78 -4.07 1.40
N ALA A 39 1.68 -5.08 2.26
CA ALA A 39 1.61 -4.91 3.71
C ALA A 39 2.88 -4.23 4.26
N LYS A 40 4.07 -4.69 3.84
CA LYS A 40 5.35 -4.07 4.20
C LYS A 40 5.42 -2.62 3.73
N ALA A 41 5.08 -2.36 2.46
CA ALA A 41 5.08 -1.02 1.88
C ALA A 41 4.19 -0.04 2.66
N LEU A 42 3.00 -0.48 3.09
CA LEU A 42 2.10 0.31 3.94
C LEU A 42 2.69 0.50 5.34
N SER A 43 3.10 -0.58 6.00
CA SER A 43 3.62 -0.53 7.38
C SER A 43 4.85 0.36 7.56
N GLN A 44 5.76 0.35 6.58
CA GLN A 44 6.98 1.15 6.61
C GLN A 44 6.72 2.62 6.23
N GLY A 45 5.53 2.95 5.73
CA GLY A 45 5.23 4.29 5.22
C GLY A 45 6.18 4.71 4.10
N LEU A 46 6.73 3.74 3.34
CA LEU A 46 7.75 3.98 2.31
C LEU A 46 7.26 4.96 1.24
N TYR A 47 5.96 4.97 0.98
CA TYR A 47 5.36 5.76 -0.08
C TYR A 47 4.35 6.75 0.50
N ARG A 48 4.60 8.04 0.27
CA ARG A 48 3.69 9.13 0.66
C ARG A 48 2.58 9.36 -0.36
N ASP A 49 2.79 8.96 -1.61
CA ASP A 49 1.83 9.08 -2.71
C ASP A 49 0.56 8.26 -2.46
N ASP A 50 -0.59 8.93 -2.52
CA ASP A 50 -1.88 8.29 -2.29
C ASP A 50 -2.22 7.25 -3.36
N HIS A 51 -1.74 7.42 -4.59
CA HIS A 51 -1.89 6.45 -5.67
C HIS A 51 -1.22 5.11 -5.33
N VAL A 52 -0.03 5.13 -4.73
CA VAL A 52 0.69 3.92 -4.32
C VAL A 52 0.00 3.25 -3.13
N LYS A 53 -0.51 4.04 -2.17
CA LYS A 53 -1.30 3.51 -1.05
C LYS A 53 -2.57 2.82 -1.55
N PHE A 54 -3.34 3.50 -2.40
CA PHE A 54 -4.57 2.96 -2.98
C PHE A 54 -4.29 1.66 -3.73
N PHE A 55 -3.19 1.62 -4.49
CA PHE A 55 -2.72 0.43 -5.16
C PHE A 55 -2.42 -0.72 -4.19
N CYS A 56 -1.65 -0.48 -3.13
CA CYS A 56 -1.39 -1.48 -2.11
C CYS A 56 -2.67 -2.02 -1.48
N PHE A 57 -3.64 -1.16 -1.19
CA PHE A 57 -4.94 -1.59 -0.67
C PHE A 57 -5.73 -2.42 -1.68
N GLN A 58 -5.69 -2.05 -2.95
CA GLN A 58 -6.39 -2.78 -4.01
C GLN A 58 -5.81 -4.20 -4.19
N VAL A 59 -4.48 -4.35 -4.16
CA VAL A 59 -3.83 -5.67 -4.19
C VAL A 59 -4.19 -6.49 -2.95
N LEU A 60 -4.14 -5.88 -1.76
CA LEU A 60 -4.51 -6.54 -0.51
C LEU A 60 -5.97 -6.98 -0.50
N GLU A 61 -6.89 -6.13 -0.92
CA GLU A 61 -8.31 -6.45 -1.03
C GLU A 61 -8.54 -7.63 -1.98
N HIS A 62 -7.89 -7.62 -3.15
CA HIS A 62 -8.02 -8.71 -4.12
C HIS A 62 -7.48 -10.02 -3.55
N GLN A 63 -6.30 -10.01 -2.93
CA GLN A 63 -5.72 -11.19 -2.28
C GLN A 63 -6.62 -11.72 -1.15
N ILE A 64 -7.20 -10.82 -0.34
CA ILE A 64 -8.13 -11.20 0.73
C ILE A 64 -9.46 -11.71 0.16
N LYS A 65 -9.96 -11.18 -0.95
CA LYS A 65 -11.22 -11.66 -1.54
C LYS A 65 -11.08 -13.00 -2.25
N PHE A 66 -10.01 -13.18 -3.02
CA PHE A 66 -9.86 -14.34 -3.91
C PHE A 66 -8.95 -15.42 -3.35
N ARG A 67 -7.99 -15.08 -2.48
CA ARG A 67 -6.97 -16.01 -1.96
C ARG A 67 -6.94 -16.15 -0.45
N HIS A 68 -7.84 -15.50 0.30
CA HIS A 68 -7.89 -15.64 1.77
C HIS A 68 -8.16 -17.07 2.25
N ALA A 69 -8.91 -17.86 1.47
CA ALA A 69 -9.08 -19.29 1.75
C ALA A 69 -7.77 -20.10 1.63
N GLY A 70 -6.79 -19.60 0.87
CA GLY A 70 -5.46 -20.20 0.73
C GLY A 70 -4.41 -19.64 1.69
N LEU A 71 -4.71 -18.54 2.41
CA LEU A 71 -3.83 -17.99 3.44
C LEU A 71 -4.02 -18.73 4.75
N SER A 72 -2.91 -19.04 5.43
CA SER A 72 -2.96 -19.59 6.79
C SER A 72 -3.52 -18.57 7.79
N ALA A 73 -4.06 -19.04 8.90
CA ALA A 73 -4.59 -18.17 9.97
C ALA A 73 -3.55 -17.15 10.47
N ALA A 74 -2.26 -17.53 10.49
CA ALA A 74 -1.17 -16.62 10.85
C ALA A 74 -1.00 -15.48 9.83
N GLN A 75 -1.08 -15.78 8.54
CA GLN A 75 -0.97 -14.77 7.47
C GLN A 75 -2.17 -13.82 7.48
N GLN A 76 -3.38 -14.34 7.68
CA GLN A 76 -4.59 -13.51 7.82
C GLN A 76 -4.47 -12.54 9.00
N GLN A 77 -3.97 -13.03 10.14
CA GLN A 77 -3.72 -12.21 11.32
C GLN A 77 -2.65 -11.14 11.03
N LEU A 78 -1.57 -11.49 10.34
CA LEU A 78 -0.50 -10.56 9.99
C LEU A 78 -1.00 -9.40 9.11
N VAL A 79 -1.85 -9.72 8.12
CA VAL A 79 -2.49 -8.73 7.25
C VAL A 79 -3.35 -7.77 8.08
N ARG A 80 -4.18 -8.30 8.98
CA ARG A 80 -5.05 -7.51 9.86
C ARG A 80 -4.25 -6.62 10.80
N GLU A 81 -3.21 -7.14 11.42
CA GLU A 81 -2.32 -6.38 12.29
C GLU A 81 -1.60 -5.26 11.53
N THR A 82 -1.16 -5.54 10.31
CA THR A 82 -0.49 -4.54 9.47
C THR A 82 -1.44 -3.40 9.11
N LEU A 83 -2.67 -3.71 8.68
CA LEU A 83 -3.69 -2.72 8.38
C LEU A 83 -4.06 -1.89 9.62
N MET A 84 -4.22 -2.54 10.78
CA MET A 84 -4.51 -1.84 12.04
C MET A 84 -3.37 -0.91 12.46
N LYS A 85 -2.12 -1.37 12.39
CA LYS A 85 -0.94 -0.53 12.69
C LYS A 85 -0.84 0.65 11.72
N TRP A 86 -1.10 0.43 10.44
CA TRP A 86 -1.13 1.50 9.46
C TRP A 86 -2.22 2.52 9.76
N LEU A 87 -3.45 2.07 10.04
CA LEU A 87 -4.56 2.96 10.42
C LEU A 87 -4.25 3.76 11.68
N GLN A 88 -3.69 3.12 12.71
CA GLN A 88 -3.25 3.79 13.94
C GLN A 88 -2.18 4.84 13.66
N SER A 89 -1.21 4.53 12.80
CA SER A 89 -0.18 5.49 12.38
C SER A 89 -0.82 6.70 11.70
N GLN A 90 -1.78 6.50 10.81
CA GLN A 90 -2.47 7.60 10.12
C GLN A 90 -3.29 8.47 11.09
N VAL A 91 -3.99 7.86 12.06
CA VAL A 91 -4.82 8.57 13.04
C VAL A 91 -3.98 9.35 14.05
N CYS A 92 -2.90 8.77 14.57
CA CYS A 92 -1.99 9.47 15.49
C CYS A 92 -1.17 10.57 14.80
N SER A 93 -0.89 10.44 13.49
CA SER A 93 -0.18 11.47 12.72
C SER A 93 -1.05 12.68 12.36
N GLY A 94 -2.38 12.59 12.55
CA GLY A 94 -3.33 13.66 12.25
C GLY A 94 -3.44 14.76 13.31
N SER A 95 -2.73 14.63 14.44
CA SER A 95 -2.76 15.60 15.55
C SER A 95 -1.36 16.18 15.84
N ALA A 96 -0.70 16.67 14.79
CA ALA A 96 0.42 17.59 14.94
C ALA A 96 -0.04 18.98 14.45
N GLU A 97 -1.02 19.55 15.15
CA GLU A 97 -1.20 21.01 15.14
C GLU A 97 0.08 21.60 15.77
N PRO A 98 0.79 22.53 15.12
CA PRO A 98 1.86 23.26 15.80
C PRO A 98 1.21 24.22 16.79
N ALA A 99 0.88 23.71 17.98
CA ALA A 99 0.58 24.51 19.15
C ALA A 99 1.89 25.20 19.58
N GLY A 100 2.19 26.34 18.96
CA GLY A 100 3.30 27.19 19.38
C GLY A 100 4.08 27.79 18.22
N THR A 101 3.57 28.85 17.63
CA THR A 101 4.44 30.00 17.40
C THR A 101 3.69 31.26 17.79
N LEU A 102 4.07 31.74 18.96
CA LEU A 102 3.64 32.93 19.67
C LEU A 102 3.53 34.17 18.78
N TRP A 103 2.49 34.96 19.05
CA TRP A 103 2.36 36.41 18.92
C TRP A 103 3.60 37.20 18.46
N SER A 104 3.40 38.10 17.50
CA SER A 104 4.22 39.30 17.28
C SER A 104 3.29 40.51 17.26
#